data_AF-A0A660QBJ3-F1
#
_entry.id   AF-A0A660QBJ3-F1
#
_cell.length_a   1.000
_cell.length_b   1.000
_cell.length_c   1.000
_cell.angle_alpha   90.00
_cell.angle_beta   90.00
_cell.angle_gamma   90.00
#
_symmetry.space_group_name_H-M   'P 1'
#
loop_
_entity.id
_entity.type
_entity.pdbx_description
1 polymer ?
#
loop_
_entity_poly.entity_id
_entity_poly.type
_entity_poly.pdbx_seq_one_letter_code
_entity_poly.pdbx_strand_id
1 'polypeptide(L)'
;ERVPYVAGGTTYALMDILSIPPGKSEISVFFAPTDASVGSSQGLLTLNAPATGLLDFQLQDENGDDTPAMVRLISHYDRRERVPAGALDFRDQLERGGAPPPAFYRTDARYPHFVGPYFQKYFHIVPGSFDMGLPPGEYDAVVYRGVEYAPVETQFTVRPGEETAVSVQTKRWIHMAKQGWFSGDGHVHASVMNDHDAKQMMTFTKATDTNVSNLLCMGDHRRTWFQQRGYGPDFRVQDGDFLLVPGQEGPRFALGHAVGLNLRELVRDTDHYMMNNLVAEKINSDGGLYGFAHINTPLFNVDRDMTLLMAQGLGDFGEILQFSHLGTELYYEYLDLGFPLTAMAGSDTPYGGCIGDVRVYAYTGKKTLDADEWFDAVEKGRTFVSNGPMIDLRVDGHRPGDMIEIDKPQTLKIVAQTWGMPGASAPRSVEVIAHGKTIKEVINDDPSQGSLEIECKLDVEYGTWVALKVIGHDGSMAHSTPVYVVRKGFRFWNTERVPQLIATRYATLDEMQTQLERTQVAFSRNELSPIDHYGLNMVKGADELLESIEKVRRWYQELETLYGNELKQRGE
;
A
#
# COMPACT_ATOMS: atom_id res chain seq x y z
N GLU A 1 31.75 -30.60 -12.93
CA GLU A 1 32.19 -30.74 -11.52
C GLU A 1 32.92 -32.06 -11.33
N ARG A 2 33.78 -32.19 -10.30
CA ARG A 2 34.48 -33.45 -9.99
C ARG A 2 33.72 -34.17 -8.88
N VAL A 3 33.20 -35.37 -9.16
CA VAL A 3 32.52 -36.20 -8.16
C VAL A 3 33.55 -37.18 -7.56
N PRO A 4 33.91 -37.07 -6.26
CA PRO A 4 34.82 -38.02 -5.62
C PRO A 4 34.14 -39.39 -5.46
N TYR A 5 34.88 -40.48 -5.67
CA TYR A 5 34.38 -41.84 -5.45
C TYR A 5 35.42 -42.75 -4.79
N VAL A 6 34.96 -43.82 -4.12
CA VAL A 6 35.82 -44.79 -3.44
C VAL A 6 36.12 -45.94 -4.40
N ALA A 7 37.39 -46.35 -4.50
CA ALA A 7 37.88 -47.31 -5.50
C ALA A 7 37.32 -48.76 -5.37
N GLY A 8 36.50 -49.05 -4.36
CA GLY A 8 35.85 -50.36 -4.16
C GLY A 8 34.35 -50.22 -3.87
N GLY A 9 33.51 -50.97 -4.58
CA GLY A 9 32.05 -50.97 -4.46
C GLY A 9 31.31 -50.24 -5.59
N THR A 10 29.99 -50.06 -5.47
CA THR A 10 29.18 -49.26 -6.39
C THR A 10 29.03 -47.85 -5.83
N THR A 11 29.43 -46.83 -6.60
CA THR A 11 29.17 -45.42 -6.26
C THR A 11 28.03 -44.90 -7.12
N TYR A 12 27.04 -44.28 -6.48
CA TYR A 12 25.97 -43.56 -7.16
C TYR A 12 26.27 -42.06 -7.12
N ALA A 13 26.10 -41.38 -8.25
CA ALA A 13 26.15 -39.93 -8.34
C ALA A 13 24.77 -39.44 -8.79
N LEU A 14 24.21 -38.49 -8.04
CA LEU A 14 22.98 -37.80 -8.42
C LEU A 14 23.38 -36.48 -9.10
N MET A 15 22.87 -36.26 -10.31
CA MET A 15 23.10 -35.04 -11.07
C MET A 15 21.75 -34.47 -11.49
N ASP A 16 21.51 -33.20 -11.17
CA ASP A 16 20.38 -32.45 -11.71
C ASP A 16 20.88 -31.65 -12.93
N ILE A 17 20.20 -31.78 -14.06
CA ILE A 17 20.58 -31.14 -15.32
C ILE A 17 19.38 -30.33 -15.80
N LEU A 18 19.52 -29.01 -15.68
CA LEU A 18 18.47 -28.05 -15.98
C LEU A 18 18.75 -27.33 -17.30
N SER A 19 17.70 -26.80 -17.92
CA SER A 19 17.79 -25.95 -19.13
C SER A 19 18.49 -26.60 -20.33
N ILE A 20 18.24 -27.90 -20.57
CA ILE A 20 18.77 -28.63 -21.72
C ILE A 20 18.17 -28.05 -23.02
N PRO A 21 18.98 -27.59 -23.98
CA PRO A 21 18.49 -27.11 -25.27
C PRO A 21 17.70 -28.20 -26.02
N PRO A 22 16.69 -27.83 -26.84
CA PRO A 22 15.96 -28.79 -27.65
C PRO A 22 16.89 -29.56 -28.61
N GLY A 23 16.57 -30.83 -28.85
CA GLY A 23 17.39 -31.73 -29.64
C GLY A 23 18.45 -32.46 -28.82
N LYS A 24 19.57 -32.81 -29.48
CA LYS A 24 20.62 -33.64 -28.88
C LYS A 24 21.64 -32.78 -28.15
N SER A 25 21.80 -33.02 -26.85
CA SER A 25 22.87 -32.46 -26.02
C SER A 25 23.79 -33.58 -25.53
N GLU A 26 25.10 -33.37 -25.57
CA GLU A 26 26.09 -34.32 -25.11
C GLU A 26 26.91 -33.71 -23.97
N ILE A 27 26.97 -34.41 -22.83
CA ILE A 27 27.69 -33.96 -21.63
C ILE A 27 28.75 -35.02 -21.30
N SER A 28 30.02 -34.59 -21.29
CA SER A 28 31.11 -35.43 -20.80
C SER A 28 31.17 -35.39 -19.28
N VAL A 29 31.06 -36.56 -18.65
CA VAL A 29 31.16 -36.73 -17.20
C VAL A 29 32.51 -37.37 -16.88
N PHE A 30 33.28 -36.75 -15.99
CA PHE A 30 34.59 -37.22 -15.57
C PHE A 30 34.54 -37.67 -14.12
N PHE A 31 34.93 -38.92 -13.86
CA PHE A 31 35.16 -39.45 -12.53
C PHE A 31 36.66 -39.43 -12.25
N ALA A 32 37.06 -38.59 -11.29
CA ALA A 32 38.43 -38.50 -10.84
C ALA A 32 38.54 -39.13 -9.45
N PRO A 33 39.37 -40.17 -9.26
CA PRO A 33 39.60 -40.74 -7.94
C PRO A 33 40.33 -39.75 -7.04
N THR A 34 40.08 -39.84 -5.73
CA THR A 34 40.78 -39.03 -4.72
C THR A 34 42.23 -39.48 -4.53
N ASP A 35 42.52 -40.74 -4.84
CA ASP A 35 43.87 -41.30 -4.92
C ASP A 35 44.35 -41.28 -6.39
N ALA A 36 45.45 -40.57 -6.64
CA ALA A 36 46.08 -40.45 -7.95
C ALA A 36 46.67 -41.77 -8.49
N SER A 37 46.71 -42.84 -7.67
CA SER A 37 47.13 -44.18 -8.09
C SER A 37 46.08 -44.91 -8.95
N VAL A 38 44.83 -44.44 -8.97
CA VAL A 38 43.73 -44.98 -9.79
C VAL A 38 43.50 -44.05 -11.00
N GLY A 39 43.29 -44.60 -12.19
CA GLY A 39 43.03 -43.81 -13.39
C GLY A 39 41.66 -43.13 -13.36
N SER A 40 41.54 -41.92 -13.92
CA SER A 40 40.23 -41.28 -14.15
C SER A 40 39.42 -42.02 -15.21
N SER A 41 38.10 -42.06 -15.07
CA SER A 41 37.20 -42.56 -16.10
C SER A 41 36.34 -41.43 -16.67
N GLN A 42 35.98 -41.55 -17.95
CA GLN A 42 35.09 -40.61 -18.66
C GLN A 42 33.88 -41.37 -19.18
N GLY A 43 32.69 -40.79 -19.01
CA GLY A 43 31.45 -41.22 -19.63
C GLY A 43 30.85 -40.10 -20.48
N LEU A 44 30.04 -40.48 -21.47
CA LEU A 44 29.25 -39.54 -22.25
C LEU A 44 27.77 -39.72 -21.91
N LEU A 45 27.12 -38.66 -21.46
CA LEU A 45 25.68 -38.60 -21.30
C LEU A 45 25.09 -37.92 -22.54
N THR A 46 24.28 -38.65 -23.30
CA THR A 46 23.50 -38.08 -24.41
C THR A 46 22.08 -37.84 -23.93
N LEU A 47 21.63 -36.60 -24.02
CA LEU A 47 20.30 -36.15 -23.66
C LEU A 47 19.58 -35.73 -24.94
N ASN A 48 18.39 -36.26 -25.18
CA ASN A 48 17.53 -35.84 -26.28
C ASN A 48 16.33 -35.12 -25.69
N ALA A 49 16.33 -33.79 -25.77
CA ALA A 49 15.20 -32.97 -25.35
C ALA A 49 14.22 -32.77 -26.52
N PRO A 50 12.91 -32.78 -26.27
CA PRO A 50 11.93 -32.51 -27.31
C PRO A 50 12.07 -31.08 -27.85
N ALA A 51 11.53 -30.83 -29.04
CA ALA A 51 11.43 -29.48 -29.57
C ALA A 51 10.60 -28.60 -28.61
N THR A 52 10.99 -27.34 -28.46
CA THR A 52 10.22 -26.32 -27.74
C THR A 52 8.90 -26.09 -28.47
N GLY A 53 7.78 -26.04 -27.74
CA GLY A 53 6.51 -25.57 -28.30
C GLY A 53 6.41 -24.05 -28.25
N LEU A 54 5.55 -23.46 -29.06
CA LEU A 54 5.31 -22.02 -29.10
C LEU A 54 4.00 -21.71 -28.40
N LEU A 55 4.01 -20.87 -27.38
CA LEU A 55 2.81 -20.30 -26.78
C LEU A 55 2.51 -18.97 -27.47
N ASP A 56 1.29 -18.84 -28.00
CA ASP A 56 0.66 -17.57 -28.37
C ASP A 56 -0.35 -17.21 -27.27
N PHE A 57 -0.03 -16.23 -26.43
CA PHE A 57 -0.87 -15.82 -25.29
C PHE A 57 -1.54 -14.47 -25.58
N GLN A 58 -2.83 -14.52 -25.88
CA GLN A 58 -3.68 -13.37 -26.14
C GLN A 58 -4.31 -12.86 -24.82
N LEU A 59 -4.03 -11.62 -24.45
CA LEU A 59 -4.47 -10.99 -23.21
C LEU A 59 -5.30 -9.74 -23.52
N GLN A 60 -6.61 -9.82 -23.32
CA GLN A 60 -7.54 -8.77 -23.68
C GLN A 60 -8.41 -8.31 -22.52
N ASP A 61 -8.86 -7.06 -22.58
CA ASP A 61 -9.88 -6.53 -21.68
C ASP A 61 -11.31 -6.94 -22.11
N GLU A 62 -12.32 -6.51 -21.37
CA GLU A 62 -13.73 -6.78 -21.68
C GLU A 62 -14.21 -6.20 -23.03
N ASN A 63 -13.47 -5.27 -23.64
CA ASN A 63 -13.76 -4.67 -24.94
C ASN A 63 -13.02 -5.39 -26.10
N GLY A 64 -12.09 -6.30 -25.77
CA GLY A 64 -11.25 -7.00 -26.74
C GLY A 64 -9.95 -6.28 -27.06
N ASP A 65 -9.61 -5.21 -26.33
CA ASP A 65 -8.37 -4.48 -26.51
C ASP A 65 -7.24 -5.15 -25.75
N ASP A 66 -6.02 -5.12 -26.33
CA ASP A 66 -4.82 -5.62 -25.67
C ASP A 66 -4.55 -4.80 -24.39
N THR A 67 -4.32 -5.48 -23.26
CA THR A 67 -4.25 -4.81 -21.96
C THR A 67 -3.08 -5.28 -21.10
N PRO A 68 -2.39 -4.37 -20.39
CA PRO A 68 -1.47 -4.75 -19.33
C PRO A 68 -2.17 -5.56 -18.22
N ALA A 69 -1.47 -6.56 -17.68
CA ALA A 69 -1.94 -7.33 -16.53
C ALA A 69 -0.78 -7.93 -15.73
N MET A 70 -1.11 -8.47 -14.56
CA MET A 70 -0.23 -9.32 -13.77
C MET A 70 -0.43 -10.77 -14.21
N VAL A 71 0.64 -11.45 -14.63
CA VAL A 71 0.59 -12.81 -15.17
C VAL A 71 1.57 -13.71 -14.41
N ARG A 72 1.08 -14.88 -14.01
CA ARG A 72 1.85 -15.96 -13.41
C ARG A 72 1.68 -17.21 -14.24
N LEU A 73 2.79 -17.86 -14.62
CA LEU A 73 2.78 -19.05 -15.46
C LEU A 73 3.62 -20.15 -14.80
N ILE A 74 3.05 -21.33 -14.55
CA ILE A 74 3.68 -22.41 -13.76
C ILE A 74 3.66 -23.71 -14.54
N SER A 75 4.81 -24.38 -14.62
CA SER A 75 4.89 -25.73 -15.18
C SER A 75 4.41 -26.77 -14.16
N HIS A 76 3.57 -27.71 -14.58
CA HIS A 76 3.13 -28.82 -13.72
C HIS A 76 4.25 -29.84 -13.46
N TYR A 77 5.24 -29.90 -14.36
CA TYR A 77 6.32 -30.88 -14.32
C TYR A 77 7.29 -30.62 -13.16
N ASP A 78 7.84 -29.40 -13.08
CA ASP A 78 8.84 -29.01 -12.08
C ASP A 78 8.29 -28.03 -11.02
N ARG A 79 7.01 -27.62 -11.14
CA ARG A 79 6.35 -26.64 -10.27
C ARG A 79 7.04 -25.28 -10.23
N ARG A 80 7.89 -24.98 -11.23
CA ARG A 80 8.61 -23.71 -11.33
C ARG A 80 7.82 -22.73 -12.20
N GLU A 81 7.98 -21.46 -11.87
CA GLU A 81 7.47 -20.36 -12.66
C GLU A 81 8.23 -20.24 -14.00
N ARG A 82 7.53 -19.79 -15.02
CA ARG A 82 8.07 -19.38 -16.31
C ARG A 82 7.75 -17.91 -16.46
N VAL A 83 8.78 -17.08 -16.55
CA VAL A 83 8.56 -15.66 -16.69
C VAL A 83 8.00 -15.35 -18.08
N PRO A 84 6.83 -14.71 -18.20
CA PRO A 84 6.26 -14.33 -19.48
C PRO A 84 7.25 -13.54 -20.35
N ALA A 85 7.17 -13.74 -21.67
CA ALA A 85 7.90 -12.87 -22.59
C ALA A 85 7.35 -11.43 -22.48
N GLY A 86 8.23 -10.44 -22.56
CA GLY A 86 7.84 -9.04 -22.40
C GLY A 86 7.54 -8.60 -20.96
N ALA A 87 7.62 -9.49 -19.97
CA ALA A 87 7.51 -9.11 -18.56
C ALA A 87 8.54 -8.03 -18.21
N LEU A 88 8.06 -6.95 -17.58
CA LEU A 88 8.84 -5.77 -17.27
C LEU A 88 9.85 -6.04 -16.14
N ASP A 89 10.99 -5.34 -16.20
CA ASP A 89 12.02 -5.34 -15.18
C ASP A 89 12.06 -3.97 -14.49
N PHE A 90 11.85 -3.96 -13.17
CA PHE A 90 11.80 -2.76 -12.34
C PHE A 90 13.02 -2.59 -11.44
N ARG A 91 14.11 -3.35 -11.66
CA ARG A 91 15.33 -3.25 -10.83
C ARG A 91 15.83 -1.82 -10.68
N ASP A 92 15.84 -1.05 -11.76
CA ASP A 92 16.35 0.32 -11.72
C ASP A 92 15.41 1.27 -10.96
N GLN A 93 14.09 1.08 -11.05
CA GLN A 93 13.10 1.91 -10.36
C GLN A 93 12.90 1.54 -8.88
N LEU A 94 13.01 0.25 -8.52
CA LEU A 94 12.63 -0.26 -7.19
C LEU A 94 13.84 -0.66 -6.31
N GLU A 95 15.05 -0.86 -6.85
CA GLU A 95 16.23 -1.23 -6.03
C GLU A 95 17.27 -0.14 -5.85
N ARG A 96 17.50 0.72 -6.86
CA ARG A 96 18.60 1.70 -6.82
C ARG A 96 18.43 2.74 -5.69
N GLY A 97 17.25 2.79 -5.07
CA GLY A 97 16.88 3.56 -3.89
C GLY A 97 17.17 2.90 -2.53
N GLY A 98 17.95 1.83 -2.42
CA GLY A 98 18.48 1.41 -1.11
C GLY A 98 17.55 0.55 -0.23
N ALA A 99 18.23 -0.19 0.67
CA ALA A 99 17.78 -1.39 1.38
C ALA A 99 17.08 -2.39 0.44
N PRO A 100 17.77 -3.45 -0.01
CA PRO A 100 17.07 -4.47 -0.78
C PRO A 100 15.88 -4.96 0.03
N PRO A 101 14.74 -5.21 -0.62
CA PRO A 101 13.61 -5.82 0.06
C PRO A 101 14.10 -7.08 0.79
N PRO A 102 13.43 -7.49 1.89
CA PRO A 102 13.83 -8.64 2.70
C PRO A 102 14.29 -9.81 1.80
N ALA A 103 15.36 -10.52 2.19
CA ALA A 103 16.07 -11.47 1.33
C ALA A 103 15.20 -12.54 0.62
N PHE A 104 13.95 -12.75 1.05
CA PHE A 104 12.95 -13.59 0.40
C PHE A 104 12.39 -13.03 -0.94
N TYR A 105 12.69 -11.79 -1.30
CA TYR A 105 12.33 -11.14 -2.58
C TYR A 105 13.44 -11.17 -3.64
N ARG A 106 14.53 -11.91 -3.39
CA ARG A 106 15.68 -11.98 -4.30
C ARG A 106 15.77 -13.34 -4.98
N THR A 107 15.23 -13.43 -6.19
CA THR A 107 15.69 -14.36 -7.22
C THR A 107 15.63 -13.64 -8.57
N ASP A 108 16.81 -13.37 -9.15
CA ASP A 108 17.06 -13.19 -10.58
C ASP A 108 15.93 -12.72 -11.54
N ALA A 109 16.07 -11.46 -11.99
CA ALA A 109 15.53 -10.87 -13.23
C ALA A 109 13.99 -10.89 -13.44
N ARG A 110 13.39 -9.69 -13.32
CA ARG A 110 11.95 -9.37 -13.43
C ARG A 110 11.19 -9.66 -12.15
N TYR A 111 11.25 -8.69 -11.23
CA TYR A 111 10.54 -8.68 -9.95
C TYR A 111 9.12 -9.21 -10.08
N PRO A 112 8.79 -10.38 -9.50
CA PRO A 112 7.42 -10.73 -9.39
C PRO A 112 6.84 -10.05 -8.14
N HIS A 113 5.64 -9.51 -8.26
CA HIS A 113 4.97 -8.76 -7.20
C HIS A 113 4.05 -9.68 -6.42
N PHE A 114 4.17 -9.66 -5.09
CA PHE A 114 3.32 -10.44 -4.21
C PHE A 114 1.93 -9.81 -4.21
N VAL A 115 0.92 -10.55 -4.67
CA VAL A 115 -0.49 -10.16 -4.56
C VAL A 115 -1.04 -10.82 -3.30
N GLY A 116 -1.58 -9.99 -2.39
CA GLY A 116 -2.09 -10.29 -1.05
C GLY A 116 -3.22 -11.34 -0.95
N PRO A 117 -4.10 -11.28 0.07
CA PRO A 117 -4.78 -12.43 0.70
C PRO A 117 -5.48 -13.42 -0.22
N TYR A 118 -5.87 -13.00 -1.43
CA TYR A 118 -6.46 -13.85 -2.45
C TYR A 118 -5.52 -14.94 -2.98
N PHE A 119 -4.26 -14.61 -3.31
CA PHE A 119 -3.32 -15.58 -3.91
C PHE A 119 -2.19 -15.99 -2.97
N GLN A 120 -1.60 -15.03 -2.26
CA GLN A 120 -0.30 -15.20 -1.59
C GLN A 120 0.78 -15.72 -2.56
N LYS A 121 0.82 -15.15 -3.78
CA LYS A 121 1.73 -15.55 -4.87
C LYS A 121 2.33 -14.34 -5.58
N TYR A 122 3.39 -14.64 -6.30
CA TYR A 122 4.21 -13.76 -7.11
C TYR A 122 3.72 -13.73 -8.56
N PHE A 123 3.66 -12.54 -9.17
CA PHE A 123 3.20 -12.32 -10.55
C PHE A 123 4.10 -11.34 -11.29
N HIS A 124 4.24 -11.51 -12.59
CA HIS A 124 4.98 -10.59 -13.46
C HIS A 124 4.06 -9.58 -14.15
N ILE A 125 4.52 -8.33 -14.28
CA ILE A 125 3.81 -7.31 -15.05
C ILE A 125 4.12 -7.49 -16.53
N VAL A 126 3.10 -7.75 -17.35
CA VAL A 126 3.22 -7.80 -18.81
C VAL A 126 2.48 -6.62 -19.43
N PRO A 127 3.01 -6.01 -20.50
CA PRO A 127 2.37 -4.89 -21.17
C PRO A 127 1.12 -5.28 -22.00
N GLY A 128 0.93 -6.56 -22.27
CA GLY A 128 -0.14 -7.07 -23.13
C GLY A 128 0.11 -8.52 -23.54
N SER A 129 -0.49 -8.91 -24.66
CA SER A 129 -0.32 -10.21 -25.31
C SER A 129 1.15 -10.49 -25.65
N PHE A 130 1.53 -11.76 -25.62
CA PHE A 130 2.93 -12.16 -25.86
C PHE A 130 3.04 -13.57 -26.44
N ASP A 131 4.12 -13.78 -27.18
CA ASP A 131 4.54 -15.09 -27.66
C ASP A 131 5.80 -15.56 -26.93
N MET A 132 5.87 -16.84 -26.58
CA MET A 132 7.10 -17.40 -26.00
C MET A 132 7.28 -18.88 -26.27
N GLY A 133 8.54 -19.30 -26.37
CA GLY A 133 8.88 -20.72 -26.38
C GLY A 133 8.75 -21.34 -24.99
N LEU A 134 8.09 -22.49 -24.90
CA LEU A 134 7.96 -23.27 -23.66
C LEU A 134 8.38 -24.73 -23.87
N PRO A 135 9.02 -25.37 -22.88
CA PRO A 135 9.16 -26.82 -22.87
C PRO A 135 7.79 -27.50 -22.98
N PRO A 136 7.67 -28.63 -23.71
CA PRO A 136 6.43 -29.38 -23.75
C PRO A 136 5.98 -29.83 -22.35
N GLY A 137 4.68 -29.74 -22.07
CA GLY A 137 4.11 -30.06 -20.76
C GLY A 137 2.79 -29.35 -20.49
N GLU A 138 2.24 -29.61 -19.30
CA GLU A 138 1.04 -28.95 -18.78
C GLU A 138 1.42 -27.71 -17.97
N TYR A 139 0.64 -26.65 -18.10
CA TYR A 139 0.88 -25.35 -17.46
C TYR A 139 -0.40 -24.78 -16.83
N ASP A 140 -0.24 -24.09 -15.70
CA ASP A 140 -1.24 -23.18 -15.14
C ASP A 140 -0.85 -21.74 -15.50
N ALA A 141 -1.78 -20.94 -16.02
CA ALA A 141 -1.65 -19.49 -16.11
C ALA A 141 -2.71 -18.79 -15.24
N VAL A 142 -2.29 -17.78 -14.50
CA VAL A 142 -3.17 -16.91 -13.71
C VAL A 142 -2.96 -15.47 -14.16
N VAL A 143 -4.06 -14.80 -14.50
CA VAL A 143 -4.09 -13.39 -14.90
C VAL A 143 -4.88 -12.58 -13.89
N TYR A 144 -4.30 -11.49 -13.41
CA TYR A 144 -4.90 -10.60 -12.43
C TYR A 144 -4.75 -9.12 -12.85
N ARG A 145 -5.79 -8.31 -12.64
CA ARG A 145 -5.83 -6.88 -13.00
C ARG A 145 -6.27 -5.96 -11.86
N GLY A 146 -6.03 -6.36 -10.62
CA GLY A 146 -6.44 -5.60 -9.44
C GLY A 146 -7.84 -5.95 -8.93
N VAL A 147 -8.24 -5.32 -7.82
CA VAL A 147 -9.38 -5.76 -7.00
C VAL A 147 -10.75 -5.61 -7.65
N GLU A 148 -10.87 -4.84 -8.75
CA GLU A 148 -12.12 -4.65 -9.52
C GLU A 148 -12.36 -5.74 -10.58
N TYR A 149 -11.40 -6.65 -10.79
CA TYR A 149 -11.47 -7.71 -11.78
C TYR A 149 -11.54 -9.09 -11.14
N ALA A 150 -12.31 -9.98 -11.76
CA ALA A 150 -12.22 -11.39 -11.46
C ALA A 150 -10.90 -11.93 -12.05
N PRO A 151 -10.07 -12.63 -11.26
CA PRO A 151 -8.90 -13.27 -11.81
C PRO A 151 -9.28 -14.40 -12.77
N VAL A 152 -8.43 -14.63 -13.77
CA VAL A 152 -8.62 -15.71 -14.73
C VAL A 152 -7.55 -16.77 -14.50
N GLU A 153 -7.98 -17.97 -14.16
CA GLU A 153 -7.12 -19.16 -14.08
C GLU A 153 -7.39 -20.07 -15.28
N THR A 154 -6.35 -20.46 -15.99
CA THR A 154 -6.47 -21.34 -17.16
C THR A 154 -5.36 -22.38 -17.19
N GLN A 155 -5.67 -23.55 -17.74
CA GLN A 155 -4.74 -24.65 -17.92
C GLN A 155 -4.56 -24.94 -19.41
N PHE A 156 -3.33 -25.22 -19.83
CA PHE A 156 -3.05 -25.54 -21.21
C PHE A 156 -1.87 -26.49 -21.36
N THR A 157 -1.86 -27.20 -22.49
CA THR A 157 -0.81 -28.15 -22.86
C THR A 157 0.04 -27.58 -23.98
N VAL A 158 1.35 -27.56 -23.78
CA VAL A 158 2.34 -27.24 -24.83
C VAL A 158 2.85 -28.53 -25.45
N ARG A 159 2.73 -28.66 -26.77
CA ARG A 159 3.20 -29.84 -27.53
C ARG A 159 4.53 -29.55 -28.24
N PRO A 160 5.40 -30.55 -28.43
CA PRO A 160 6.70 -30.34 -29.06
C PRO A 160 6.59 -29.80 -30.49
N GLY A 161 7.16 -28.62 -30.74
CA GLY A 161 7.21 -28.01 -32.09
C GLY A 161 5.87 -27.52 -32.63
N GLU A 162 4.82 -27.53 -31.81
CA GLU A 162 3.49 -27.03 -32.16
C GLU A 162 3.24 -25.66 -31.52
N GLU A 163 2.31 -24.91 -32.10
CA GLU A 163 1.78 -23.67 -31.52
C GLU A 163 0.56 -23.98 -30.66
N THR A 164 0.55 -23.43 -29.44
CA THR A 164 -0.57 -23.48 -28.50
C THR A 164 -1.10 -22.06 -28.32
N ALA A 165 -2.29 -21.77 -28.86
CA ALA A 165 -2.97 -20.50 -28.64
C ALA A 165 -3.78 -20.53 -27.34
N VAL A 166 -3.54 -19.55 -26.46
CA VAL A 166 -4.27 -19.34 -25.21
C VAL A 166 -4.84 -17.94 -25.23
N SER A 167 -6.15 -17.81 -25.14
CA SER A 167 -6.84 -16.52 -25.08
C SER A 167 -7.46 -16.31 -23.72
N VAL A 168 -7.10 -15.19 -23.08
CA VAL A 168 -7.61 -14.75 -21.79
C VAL A 168 -8.27 -13.38 -21.96
N GLN A 169 -9.54 -13.33 -21.58
CA GLN A 169 -10.27 -12.08 -21.45
C GLN A 169 -10.49 -11.76 -19.98
N THR A 170 -10.02 -10.59 -19.54
CA THR A 170 -10.25 -10.11 -18.18
C THR A 170 -11.67 -9.56 -18.04
N LYS A 171 -12.31 -9.80 -16.90
CA LYS A 171 -13.69 -9.40 -16.65
C LYS A 171 -13.81 -8.61 -15.37
N ARG A 172 -14.14 -7.33 -15.51
CA ARG A 172 -14.47 -6.45 -14.39
C ARG A 172 -15.79 -6.87 -13.73
N TRP A 173 -15.83 -6.90 -12.39
CA TRP A 173 -17.06 -7.16 -11.62
C TRP A 173 -17.71 -5.89 -11.08
N ILE A 174 -16.93 -4.81 -10.93
CA ILE A 174 -17.41 -3.46 -10.59
C ILE A 174 -16.52 -2.41 -11.28
N HIS A 175 -17.08 -1.28 -11.69
CA HIS A 175 -16.33 -0.17 -12.28
C HIS A 175 -16.55 1.11 -11.47
N MET A 176 -15.71 1.34 -10.45
CA MET A 176 -15.90 2.46 -9.52
C MET A 176 -15.64 3.81 -10.18
N ALA A 177 -14.68 3.90 -11.11
CA ALA A 177 -14.39 5.13 -11.86
C ALA A 177 -15.61 5.62 -12.67
N LYS A 178 -16.40 4.72 -13.25
CA LYS A 178 -17.66 5.07 -13.94
C LYS A 178 -18.74 5.64 -13.00
N GLN A 179 -18.60 5.42 -11.70
CA GLN A 179 -19.45 5.98 -10.65
C GLN A 179 -18.85 7.24 -10.01
N GLY A 180 -17.72 7.75 -10.53
CA GLY A 180 -17.02 8.93 -10.03
C GLY A 180 -16.07 8.67 -8.86
N TRP A 181 -15.75 7.41 -8.58
CA TRP A 181 -14.79 6.99 -7.58
C TRP A 181 -13.51 6.50 -8.26
N PHE A 182 -12.46 7.31 -8.23
CA PHE A 182 -11.17 6.94 -8.81
C PHE A 182 -10.25 6.36 -7.74
N SER A 183 -9.69 5.19 -8.02
CA SER A 183 -8.78 4.49 -7.11
C SER A 183 -7.40 5.14 -7.08
N GLY A 184 -6.68 4.97 -5.99
CA GLY A 184 -5.27 5.33 -5.92
C GLY A 184 -4.51 4.54 -4.88
N ASP A 185 -3.21 4.51 -5.06
CA ASP A 185 -2.22 4.03 -4.11
C ASP A 185 -1.42 5.23 -3.61
N GLY A 186 -1.54 5.52 -2.32
CA GLY A 186 -0.94 6.68 -1.68
C GLY A 186 0.58 6.56 -1.46
N HIS A 187 1.16 5.36 -1.57
CA HIS A 187 2.50 5.09 -1.08
C HIS A 187 3.23 4.05 -1.95
N VAL A 188 3.88 4.53 -3.01
CA VAL A 188 4.69 3.68 -3.91
C VAL A 188 6.11 4.22 -3.99
N HIS A 189 7.10 3.47 -3.55
CA HIS A 189 8.51 3.80 -3.76
C HIS A 189 9.00 3.32 -5.12
N ALA A 190 9.03 4.24 -6.09
CA ALA A 190 9.59 3.98 -7.41
C ALA A 190 10.28 5.23 -7.97
N SER A 191 11.51 5.08 -8.45
CA SER A 191 12.22 6.15 -9.16
C SER A 191 11.65 6.35 -10.55
N VAL A 192 11.35 7.59 -10.93
CA VAL A 192 10.98 7.95 -12.31
C VAL A 192 11.83 9.13 -12.76
N MET A 193 12.92 8.83 -13.48
CA MET A 193 13.92 9.81 -13.91
C MET A 193 13.81 10.19 -15.39
N ASN A 194 13.10 9.40 -16.18
CA ASN A 194 12.95 9.59 -17.62
C ASN A 194 11.64 8.96 -18.14
N ASP A 195 11.36 9.13 -19.44
CA ASP A 195 10.11 8.63 -20.05
C ASP A 195 10.01 7.11 -20.13
N HIS A 196 11.14 6.39 -20.16
CA HIS A 196 11.14 4.92 -20.10
C HIS A 196 10.66 4.45 -18.73
N ASP A 197 11.21 5.03 -17.65
CA ASP A 197 10.78 4.72 -16.29
C ASP A 197 9.28 5.00 -16.10
N ALA A 198 8.81 6.16 -16.59
CA ALA A 198 7.42 6.56 -16.54
C ALA A 198 6.52 5.58 -17.31
N LYS A 199 6.94 5.13 -18.50
CA LYS A 199 6.20 4.12 -19.28
C LYS A 199 6.09 2.78 -18.55
N GLN A 200 7.16 2.32 -17.91
CA GLN A 200 7.14 1.08 -17.15
C GLN A 200 6.22 1.19 -15.94
N MET A 201 6.31 2.27 -15.16
CA MET A 201 5.43 2.49 -14.00
C MET A 201 3.98 2.67 -14.42
N MET A 202 3.70 3.38 -15.52
CA MET A 202 2.35 3.51 -16.06
C MET A 202 1.79 2.15 -16.50
N THR A 203 2.62 1.29 -17.08
CA THR A 203 2.21 -0.09 -17.43
C THR A 203 1.85 -0.88 -16.17
N PHE A 204 2.62 -0.73 -15.09
CA PHE A 204 2.32 -1.37 -13.81
C PHE A 204 1.00 -0.86 -13.22
N THR A 205 0.82 0.47 -13.14
CA THR A 205 -0.41 1.12 -12.69
C THR A 205 -1.65 0.66 -13.49
N LYS A 206 -1.53 0.50 -14.81
CA LYS A 206 -2.59 -0.05 -15.69
C LYS A 206 -2.80 -1.55 -15.52
N ALA A 207 -1.73 -2.31 -15.27
CA ALA A 207 -1.78 -3.75 -15.03
C ALA A 207 -2.51 -4.09 -13.74
N THR A 208 -2.47 -3.19 -12.75
CA THR A 208 -3.22 -3.34 -11.50
C THR A 208 -4.51 -2.54 -11.47
N ASP A 209 -4.93 -1.90 -12.57
CA ASP A 209 -6.11 -1.03 -12.67
C ASP A 209 -6.22 -0.02 -11.52
N THR A 210 -5.11 0.64 -11.18
CA THR A 210 -5.05 1.68 -10.13
C THR A 210 -5.07 3.04 -10.81
N ASN A 211 -6.06 3.91 -10.58
CA ASN A 211 -6.16 5.15 -11.35
C ASN A 211 -5.05 6.16 -11.01
N VAL A 212 -4.62 6.25 -9.75
CA VAL A 212 -3.57 7.17 -9.31
C VAL A 212 -2.48 6.44 -8.53
N SER A 213 -1.23 6.46 -8.99
CA SER A 213 -0.09 5.97 -8.23
C SER A 213 0.79 7.13 -7.76
N ASN A 214 0.87 7.33 -6.44
CA ASN A 214 1.72 8.34 -5.84
C ASN A 214 3.13 7.77 -5.63
N LEU A 215 4.07 8.26 -6.43
CA LEU A 215 5.46 7.77 -6.49
C LEU A 215 6.34 8.58 -5.53
N LEU A 216 6.64 7.99 -4.38
CA LEU A 216 7.26 8.67 -3.26
C LEU A 216 8.79 8.55 -3.29
N CYS A 217 9.44 9.70 -3.41
CA CYS A 217 10.85 9.85 -3.07
C CYS A 217 11.02 9.69 -1.55
N MET A 218 11.79 8.69 -1.13
CA MET A 218 12.04 8.41 0.28
C MET A 218 13.26 9.18 0.76
N GLY A 219 13.26 9.72 1.98
CA GLY A 219 14.41 10.44 2.56
C GLY A 219 14.68 10.14 4.03
N ASP A 220 15.96 10.18 4.44
CA ASP A 220 16.39 10.28 5.86
C ASP A 220 17.17 11.59 6.06
N HIS A 221 17.76 11.91 7.21
CA HIS A 221 18.52 13.18 7.35
C HIS A 221 19.81 13.25 6.50
N ARG A 222 20.26 12.15 5.88
CA ARG A 222 21.53 12.04 5.15
C ARG A 222 21.36 12.07 3.64
N ARG A 223 20.32 11.39 3.12
CA ARG A 223 20.12 11.20 1.69
C ARG A 223 18.67 10.96 1.32
N THR A 224 18.45 10.88 0.02
CA THR A 224 17.18 10.49 -0.60
C THR A 224 17.37 9.28 -1.51
N TRP A 225 16.23 8.68 -1.83
CA TRP A 225 16.08 7.47 -2.62
C TRP A 225 14.81 7.56 -3.46
N PHE A 226 14.69 6.75 -4.51
CA PHE A 226 13.55 6.78 -5.43
C PHE A 226 13.33 8.17 -6.03
N GLN A 227 14.40 8.76 -6.57
CA GLN A 227 14.35 10.12 -7.09
C GLN A 227 13.30 10.28 -8.20
N GLN A 228 12.66 11.44 -8.19
CA GLN A 228 11.75 11.87 -9.23
C GLN A 228 12.47 12.88 -10.11
N ARG A 229 12.19 12.84 -11.42
CA ARG A 229 12.69 13.83 -12.40
C ARG A 229 12.22 15.26 -12.11
N GLY A 230 11.20 15.44 -11.29
CA GLY A 230 10.70 16.71 -10.78
C GLY A 230 9.38 16.55 -10.03
N TYR A 231 8.78 17.68 -9.65
CA TYR A 231 7.57 17.78 -8.81
C TYR A 231 6.65 18.87 -9.35
N GLY A 232 5.37 18.83 -8.97
CA GLY A 232 4.34 19.72 -9.46
C GLY A 232 3.63 19.21 -10.73
N PRO A 233 2.65 19.96 -11.24
CA PRO A 233 1.77 19.52 -12.32
C PRO A 233 2.52 19.09 -13.59
N ASP A 234 3.62 19.77 -13.94
CA ASP A 234 4.42 19.50 -15.15
C ASP A 234 5.10 18.13 -15.13
N PHE A 235 5.23 17.52 -13.96
CA PHE A 235 5.89 16.22 -13.76
C PHE A 235 4.92 15.07 -13.50
N ARG A 236 3.61 15.35 -13.43
CA ARG A 236 2.58 14.31 -13.45
C ARG A 236 2.55 13.65 -14.83
N VAL A 237 2.34 12.34 -14.87
CA VAL A 237 2.23 11.59 -16.13
C VAL A 237 0.84 10.97 -16.21
N GLN A 238 0.03 11.44 -17.14
CA GLN A 238 -1.34 10.95 -17.34
C GLN A 238 -1.48 10.22 -18.67
N ASP A 239 -2.17 9.08 -18.65
CA ASP A 239 -2.52 8.29 -19.82
C ASP A 239 -3.96 7.77 -19.65
N GLY A 240 -4.93 8.50 -20.23
CA GLY A 240 -6.36 8.28 -20.00
C GLY A 240 -6.73 8.56 -18.54
N ASP A 241 -7.41 7.60 -17.92
CA ASP A 241 -7.82 7.65 -16.51
C ASP A 241 -6.77 7.04 -15.56
N PHE A 242 -5.49 7.08 -15.96
CA PHE A 242 -4.35 6.62 -15.16
C PHE A 242 -3.32 7.74 -14.99
N LEU A 243 -2.80 7.88 -13.78
CA LEU A 243 -1.96 9.00 -13.37
C LEU A 243 -0.81 8.54 -12.48
N LEU A 244 0.40 8.98 -12.80
CA LEU A 244 1.56 8.92 -11.92
C LEU A 244 1.82 10.31 -11.34
N VAL A 245 1.94 10.41 -10.01
CA VAL A 245 2.18 11.67 -9.32
C VAL A 245 3.43 11.58 -8.44
N PRO A 246 4.43 12.46 -8.61
CA PRO A 246 5.58 12.50 -7.73
C PRO A 246 5.19 13.03 -6.33
N GLY A 247 5.64 12.33 -5.29
CA GLY A 247 5.45 12.69 -3.88
C GLY A 247 6.71 12.41 -3.05
N GLN A 248 6.58 12.44 -1.73
CA GLN A 248 7.67 12.10 -0.81
C GLN A 248 7.22 11.25 0.37
N GLU A 249 8.12 10.38 0.85
CA GLU A 249 8.09 9.83 2.20
C GLU A 249 9.31 10.42 2.95
N GLY A 250 9.07 11.48 3.72
CA GLY A 250 10.11 12.26 4.37
C GLY A 250 9.52 13.48 5.07
N PRO A 251 9.99 13.84 6.28
CA PRO A 251 11.01 13.16 7.09
C PRO A 251 10.60 11.77 7.58
N ARG A 252 11.57 11.01 8.10
CA ARG A 252 11.41 9.62 8.58
C ARG A 252 12.19 9.36 9.86
N PHE A 253 11.82 8.25 10.51
CA PHE A 253 12.45 7.56 11.65
C PHE A 253 12.09 8.06 13.04
N ALA A 254 12.55 9.23 13.47
CA ALA A 254 12.55 9.58 14.90
C ALA A 254 11.15 9.95 15.45
N LEU A 255 10.31 10.53 14.58
CA LEU A 255 8.96 10.99 14.92
C LEU A 255 7.85 10.21 14.23
N GLY A 256 8.19 9.28 13.33
CA GLY A 256 7.26 8.71 12.36
C GLY A 256 7.82 8.79 10.95
N HIS A 257 7.05 8.32 9.97
CA HIS A 257 7.30 8.61 8.56
C HIS A 257 6.18 9.49 8.04
N ALA A 258 6.56 10.59 7.40
CA ALA A 258 5.64 11.56 6.84
C ALA A 258 5.46 11.33 5.34
N VAL A 259 4.22 11.39 4.86
CA VAL A 259 3.89 11.33 3.44
C VAL A 259 3.48 12.72 2.96
N GLY A 260 4.10 13.18 1.87
CA GLY A 260 3.73 14.40 1.18
C GLY A 260 3.17 14.08 -0.21
N LEU A 261 1.93 14.48 -0.46
CA LEU A 261 1.22 14.29 -1.73
C LEU A 261 0.94 15.63 -2.42
N ASN A 262 0.68 15.58 -3.73
CA ASN A 262 0.37 16.75 -4.54
C ASN A 262 1.41 17.90 -4.47
N LEU A 263 2.69 17.53 -4.37
CA LEU A 263 3.76 18.47 -4.06
C LEU A 263 4.10 19.40 -5.24
N ARG A 264 4.49 20.64 -4.93
CA ARG A 264 5.13 21.57 -5.89
C ARG A 264 6.62 21.32 -6.04
N GLU A 265 7.29 20.95 -4.95
CA GLU A 265 8.71 20.62 -4.87
C GLU A 265 8.93 19.55 -3.79
N LEU A 266 10.10 18.89 -3.79
CA LEU A 266 10.51 18.04 -2.66
C LEU A 266 10.75 18.95 -1.44
N VAL A 267 9.96 18.79 -0.39
CA VAL A 267 10.07 19.59 0.82
C VAL A 267 10.99 18.89 1.81
N ARG A 268 12.22 19.41 1.95
CA ARG A 268 13.25 18.75 2.77
C ARG A 268 14.15 19.77 3.44
N ASP A 269 14.21 19.69 4.76
CA ASP A 269 15.11 20.49 5.60
C ASP A 269 15.97 19.55 6.47
N THR A 270 17.24 19.36 6.10
CA THR A 270 18.17 18.51 6.86
C THR A 270 18.82 19.22 8.04
N ASP A 271 18.66 20.54 8.13
CA ASP A 271 19.17 21.31 9.27
C ASP A 271 18.20 21.27 10.44
N HIS A 272 16.90 21.30 10.15
CA HIS A 272 15.81 21.20 11.13
C HIS A 272 15.07 19.85 11.03
N TYR A 273 15.80 18.74 10.86
CA TYR A 273 15.20 17.44 10.50
C TYR A 273 14.27 16.83 11.57
N MET A 274 14.36 17.29 12.82
CA MET A 274 13.46 16.90 13.91
C MET A 274 12.17 17.74 13.95
N MET A 275 11.99 18.69 13.02
CA MET A 275 10.87 19.63 12.98
C MET A 275 9.92 19.28 11.83
N ASN A 276 9.20 18.17 11.97
CA ASN A 276 8.22 17.73 10.96
C ASN A 276 7.13 18.79 10.67
N ASN A 277 6.82 19.67 11.63
CA ASN A 277 5.87 20.76 11.44
C ASN A 277 6.32 21.74 10.33
N LEU A 278 7.62 22.01 10.18
CA LEU A 278 8.11 22.90 9.12
C LEU A 278 7.88 22.30 7.73
N VAL A 279 8.01 20.97 7.62
CA VAL A 279 7.72 20.26 6.38
C VAL A 279 6.22 20.25 6.11
N ALA A 280 5.39 19.95 7.12
CA ALA A 280 3.94 19.98 7.00
C ALA A 280 3.41 21.38 6.63
N GLU A 281 3.86 22.42 7.32
CA GLU A 281 3.50 23.81 7.03
C GLU A 281 3.83 24.20 5.59
N LYS A 282 5.04 23.85 5.11
CA LYS A 282 5.45 24.14 3.75
C LYS A 282 4.60 23.37 2.73
N ILE A 283 4.40 22.06 2.92
CA ILE A 283 3.56 21.23 2.05
C ILE A 283 2.14 21.83 1.95
N ASN A 284 1.51 22.12 3.09
CA ASN A 284 0.14 22.62 3.12
C ASN A 284 0.05 24.04 2.54
N SER A 285 1.04 24.89 2.78
CA SER A 285 1.09 26.25 2.19
C SER A 285 1.18 26.27 0.67
N ASP A 286 1.73 25.20 0.07
CA ASP A 286 1.86 25.03 -1.38
C ASP A 286 0.63 24.34 -2.02
N GLY A 287 -0.37 23.96 -1.21
CA GLY A 287 -1.55 23.19 -1.62
C GLY A 287 -1.30 21.69 -1.76
N GLY A 288 -0.20 21.19 -1.19
CA GLY A 288 0.05 19.76 -1.01
C GLY A 288 -0.68 19.21 0.22
N LEU A 289 -0.64 17.89 0.39
CA LEU A 289 -1.24 17.20 1.54
C LEU A 289 -0.14 16.51 2.35
N TYR A 290 -0.13 16.76 3.65
CA TYR A 290 0.75 16.11 4.61
C TYR A 290 -0.02 15.01 5.35
N GLY A 291 0.56 13.82 5.43
CA GLY A 291 -0.06 12.71 6.14
C GLY A 291 0.92 11.78 6.83
N PHE A 292 0.34 10.86 7.59
CA PHE A 292 1.07 9.94 8.46
C PHE A 292 1.08 8.54 7.86
N ALA A 293 2.27 8.01 7.57
CA ALA A 293 2.39 6.65 7.05
C ALA A 293 2.11 5.60 8.12
N HIS A 294 1.74 4.39 7.69
CA HIS A 294 1.61 3.16 8.49
C HIS A 294 0.87 3.28 9.81
N ILE A 295 -0.06 4.23 9.99
CA ILE A 295 -0.86 4.35 11.24
C ILE A 295 -1.76 3.15 11.51
N ASN A 296 -1.96 2.29 10.51
CA ASN A 296 -2.61 1.00 10.64
C ASN A 296 -1.88 0.05 11.61
N THR A 297 -0.61 0.32 11.93
CA THR A 297 0.14 -0.38 12.97
C THR A 297 0.98 0.67 13.72
N PRO A 298 1.19 0.62 15.04
CA PRO A 298 2.04 1.61 15.73
C PRO A 298 3.54 1.41 15.40
N LEU A 299 3.91 1.52 14.12
CA LEU A 299 5.28 1.40 13.62
C LEU A 299 5.97 2.76 13.63
N PHE A 300 7.30 2.71 13.73
CA PHE A 300 8.20 3.86 13.57
C PHE A 300 7.85 5.09 14.43
N ASN A 301 7.14 4.89 15.54
CA ASN A 301 6.69 5.94 16.46
C ASN A 301 5.78 7.01 15.83
N VAL A 302 4.95 6.65 14.85
CA VAL A 302 4.06 7.59 14.16
C VAL A 302 3.10 8.34 15.10
N ASP A 303 2.79 7.76 16.26
CA ASP A 303 2.01 8.40 17.32
C ASP A 303 2.64 9.71 17.82
N ARG A 304 3.97 9.84 17.74
CA ARG A 304 4.71 11.06 18.10
C ARG A 304 4.43 12.19 17.13
N ASP A 305 4.53 11.92 15.83
CA ASP A 305 4.24 12.92 14.78
C ASP A 305 2.80 13.41 14.92
N MET A 306 1.86 12.46 15.02
CA MET A 306 0.45 12.79 15.16
C MET A 306 0.19 13.61 16.43
N THR A 307 0.88 13.29 17.54
CA THR A 307 0.75 14.02 18.81
C THR A 307 1.19 15.47 18.65
N LEU A 308 2.28 15.72 17.90
CA LEU A 308 2.80 17.04 17.62
C LEU A 308 1.94 17.83 16.62
N LEU A 309 1.46 17.19 15.55
CA LEU A 309 0.94 17.89 14.37
C LEU A 309 -0.59 17.98 14.31
N MET A 310 -1.32 16.98 14.82
CA MET A 310 -2.80 16.99 14.76
C MET A 310 -3.39 18.16 15.55
N ALA A 311 -2.85 18.44 16.74
CA ALA A 311 -3.28 19.56 17.57
C ALA A 311 -3.04 20.93 16.91
N GLN A 312 -2.07 21.01 16.00
CA GLN A 312 -1.74 22.21 15.24
C GLN A 312 -2.53 22.32 13.92
N GLY A 313 -3.33 21.32 13.56
CA GLY A 313 -4.09 21.28 12.30
C GLY A 313 -3.21 21.07 11.07
N LEU A 314 -2.08 20.38 11.21
CA LEU A 314 -1.09 20.18 10.14
C LEU A 314 -1.14 18.78 9.50
N GLY A 315 -2.05 17.90 9.93
CA GLY A 315 -2.21 16.55 9.37
C GLY A 315 -3.50 16.42 8.57
N ASP A 316 -3.40 16.03 7.31
CA ASP A 316 -4.54 15.95 6.38
C ASP A 316 -5.09 14.52 6.25
N PHE A 317 -4.22 13.50 6.27
CA PHE A 317 -4.61 12.10 6.13
C PHE A 317 -3.74 11.14 6.94
N GLY A 318 -4.24 9.92 7.15
CA GLY A 318 -3.49 8.83 7.77
C GLY A 318 -3.69 7.50 7.05
N GLU A 319 -2.61 6.76 6.83
CA GLU A 319 -2.64 5.46 6.16
C GLU A 319 -3.17 4.34 7.07
N ILE A 320 -4.49 4.16 7.09
CA ILE A 320 -5.18 3.17 7.94
C ILE A 320 -5.26 1.78 7.31
N LEU A 321 -4.97 1.65 6.01
CA LEU A 321 -4.93 0.38 5.30
C LEU A 321 -3.62 0.24 4.52
N GLN A 322 -2.70 -0.56 5.07
CA GLN A 322 -1.44 -0.96 4.45
C GLN A 322 -1.14 -2.42 4.80
N PHE A 323 -0.24 -3.09 4.07
CA PHE A 323 0.14 -4.49 4.34
C PHE A 323 -1.07 -5.46 4.38
N SER A 324 -2.13 -5.16 3.63
CA SER A 324 -3.44 -5.85 3.71
C SER A 324 -4.07 -5.88 5.12
N HIS A 325 -3.68 -4.94 5.98
CA HIS A 325 -4.15 -4.80 7.35
C HIS A 325 -4.81 -3.44 7.56
N LEU A 326 -6.07 -3.46 7.97
CA LEU A 326 -6.82 -2.28 8.40
C LEU A 326 -6.59 -2.07 9.90
N GLY A 327 -5.97 -0.96 10.27
CA GLY A 327 -5.78 -0.55 11.66
C GLY A 327 -6.44 0.80 11.91
N THR A 328 -7.31 0.84 12.92
CA THR A 328 -8.19 2.00 13.18
C THR A 328 -7.97 2.60 14.56
N GLU A 329 -7.11 2.00 15.38
CA GLU A 329 -6.95 2.30 16.79
C GLU A 329 -6.45 3.74 16.98
N LEU A 330 -5.26 4.05 16.43
CA LEU A 330 -4.68 5.39 16.51
C LEU A 330 -5.52 6.42 15.72
N TYR A 331 -6.07 6.01 14.58
CA TYR A 331 -6.98 6.82 13.78
C TYR A 331 -8.19 7.30 14.59
N TYR A 332 -8.88 6.38 15.27
CA TYR A 332 -10.05 6.68 16.09
C TYR A 332 -9.74 7.50 17.33
N GLU A 333 -8.51 7.42 17.89
CA GLU A 333 -8.12 8.33 18.98
C GLU A 333 -8.21 9.80 18.56
N TYR A 334 -7.72 10.15 17.37
CA TYR A 334 -7.75 11.54 16.90
C TYR A 334 -9.15 11.97 16.45
N LEU A 335 -9.93 11.07 15.83
CA LEU A 335 -11.34 11.34 15.56
C LEU A 335 -12.13 11.59 16.86
N ASP A 336 -11.87 10.79 17.90
CA ASP A 336 -12.52 10.94 19.21
C ASP A 336 -12.04 12.16 19.99
N LEU A 337 -10.85 12.71 19.70
CA LEU A 337 -10.43 14.04 20.15
C LEU A 337 -11.07 15.19 19.34
N GLY A 338 -11.84 14.87 18.30
CA GLY A 338 -12.52 15.86 17.47
C GLY A 338 -11.63 16.48 16.40
N PHE A 339 -10.62 15.75 15.91
CA PHE A 339 -9.81 16.14 14.76
C PHE A 339 -10.27 15.38 13.52
N PRO A 340 -10.70 16.05 12.44
CA PRO A 340 -10.99 15.37 11.18
C PRO A 340 -9.68 14.83 10.60
N LEU A 341 -9.75 13.68 9.93
CA LEU A 341 -8.58 13.04 9.35
C LEU A 341 -9.04 12.13 8.21
N THR A 342 -8.50 12.33 7.01
CA THR A 342 -8.83 11.51 5.85
C THR A 342 -8.25 10.11 5.99
N ALA A 343 -9.07 9.08 5.74
CA ALA A 343 -8.60 7.71 5.60
C ALA A 343 -7.86 7.55 4.26
N MET A 344 -6.61 7.09 4.35
CA MET A 344 -5.72 6.82 3.22
C MET A 344 -5.26 5.36 3.22
N ALA A 345 -4.89 4.87 2.03
CA ALA A 345 -4.24 3.57 1.86
C ALA A 345 -3.04 3.70 0.92
N GLY A 346 -2.02 2.90 1.18
CA GLY A 346 -0.82 2.85 0.37
C GLY A 346 -0.14 1.49 0.50
N SER A 347 0.35 0.95 -0.61
CA SER A 347 0.96 -0.39 -0.61
C SER A 347 2.32 -0.44 0.06
N ASP A 348 3.00 0.70 0.18
CA ASP A 348 4.42 0.79 0.55
C ASP A 348 5.26 -0.11 -0.38
N THR A 349 4.89 -0.20 -1.67
CA THR A 349 5.67 -0.96 -2.66
C THR A 349 7.09 -0.39 -2.73
N PRO A 350 8.17 -1.20 -2.69
CA PRO A 350 8.20 -2.66 -2.71
C PRO A 350 8.34 -3.34 -1.33
N TYR A 351 8.28 -2.60 -0.22
CA TYR A 351 8.47 -3.13 1.13
C TYR A 351 7.22 -3.81 1.69
N GLY A 352 6.04 -3.25 1.45
CA GLY A 352 4.78 -3.74 1.98
C GLY A 352 4.04 -4.72 1.08
N GLY A 353 3.56 -4.24 -0.07
CA GLY A 353 2.79 -5.02 -1.03
C GLY A 353 3.02 -4.58 -2.48
N CYS A 354 2.12 -4.98 -3.36
CA CYS A 354 2.09 -4.56 -4.76
C CYS A 354 1.23 -3.30 -4.96
N ILE A 355 1.52 -2.51 -6.01
CA ILE A 355 0.73 -1.32 -6.35
C ILE A 355 -0.73 -1.70 -6.50
N GLY A 356 -1.60 -1.06 -5.72
CA GLY A 356 -3.04 -1.26 -5.78
C GLY A 356 -3.56 -2.51 -5.05
N ASP A 357 -2.71 -3.24 -4.31
CA ASP A 357 -3.17 -4.28 -3.37
C ASP A 357 -4.03 -3.70 -2.25
N VAL A 358 -3.77 -2.44 -1.89
CA VAL A 358 -4.66 -1.61 -1.08
C VAL A 358 -4.91 -0.34 -1.87
N ARG A 359 -6.11 0.23 -1.74
CA ARG A 359 -6.53 1.40 -2.49
C ARG A 359 -7.25 2.39 -1.61
N VAL A 360 -7.02 3.67 -1.86
CA VAL A 360 -7.97 4.72 -1.52
C VAL A 360 -8.84 4.96 -2.75
N TYR A 361 -10.15 5.12 -2.58
CA TYR A 361 -11.07 5.55 -3.62
C TYR A 361 -11.52 6.96 -3.29
N ALA A 362 -11.24 7.92 -4.18
CA ALA A 362 -11.63 9.32 -4.00
C ALA A 362 -12.81 9.66 -4.91
N TYR A 363 -13.87 10.24 -4.32
CA TYR A 363 -15.07 10.62 -5.06
C TYR A 363 -14.93 12.02 -5.67
N THR A 364 -14.64 12.07 -6.96
CA THR A 364 -14.61 13.32 -7.74
C THR A 364 -16.00 13.64 -8.32
N GLY A 365 -16.87 12.64 -8.44
CA GLY A 365 -18.17 12.76 -9.11
C GLY A 365 -18.08 13.02 -10.62
N LYS A 366 -16.87 12.98 -11.19
CA LYS A 366 -16.62 13.14 -12.63
C LYS A 366 -16.59 11.80 -13.33
N LYS A 367 -16.64 11.82 -14.67
CA LYS A 367 -16.54 10.61 -15.51
C LYS A 367 -15.12 10.33 -16.02
N THR A 368 -14.23 11.31 -15.90
CA THR A 368 -12.84 11.25 -16.35
C THR A 368 -11.95 11.73 -15.22
N LEU A 369 -10.77 11.13 -15.11
CA LEU A 369 -9.80 11.48 -14.09
C LEU A 369 -9.19 12.85 -14.41
N ASP A 370 -9.21 13.72 -13.40
CA ASP A 370 -8.40 14.92 -13.34
C ASP A 370 -7.61 14.88 -12.02
N ALA A 371 -6.32 15.22 -12.10
CA ALA A 371 -5.41 15.11 -10.98
C ALA A 371 -5.80 16.05 -9.82
N ASP A 372 -6.16 17.30 -10.12
CA ASP A 372 -6.47 18.28 -9.09
C ASP A 372 -7.82 17.94 -8.44
N GLU A 373 -8.82 17.53 -9.21
CA GLU A 373 -10.11 17.06 -8.66
C GLU A 373 -9.96 15.80 -7.79
N TRP A 374 -8.99 14.92 -8.09
CA TRP A 374 -8.68 13.76 -7.25
C TRP A 374 -8.07 14.17 -5.90
N PHE A 375 -7.06 15.04 -5.91
CA PHE A 375 -6.45 15.53 -4.67
C PHE A 375 -7.41 16.39 -3.85
N ASP A 376 -8.25 17.21 -4.48
CA ASP A 376 -9.34 17.95 -3.84
C ASP A 376 -10.32 17.01 -3.11
N ALA A 377 -10.63 15.84 -3.70
CA ALA A 377 -11.50 14.86 -3.08
C ALA A 377 -10.83 14.17 -1.88
N VAL A 378 -9.53 13.91 -1.96
CA VAL A 378 -8.71 13.39 -0.85
C VAL A 378 -8.63 14.40 0.29
N GLU A 379 -8.30 15.66 0.01
CA GLU A 379 -8.23 16.75 0.99
C GLU A 379 -9.55 16.88 1.76
N LYS A 380 -10.68 16.82 1.04
CA LYS A 380 -12.03 16.90 1.63
C LYS A 380 -12.49 15.62 2.32
N GLY A 381 -11.65 14.57 2.37
CA GLY A 381 -12.00 13.30 2.99
C GLY A 381 -13.12 12.54 2.28
N ARG A 382 -13.37 12.81 0.99
CA ARG A 382 -14.37 12.10 0.17
C ARG A 382 -13.83 10.75 -0.27
N THR A 383 -13.38 9.96 0.69
CA THR A 383 -12.62 8.75 0.44
C THR A 383 -13.19 7.55 1.20
N PHE A 384 -12.90 6.37 0.67
CA PHE A 384 -12.83 5.15 1.44
C PHE A 384 -11.59 4.37 1.06
N VAL A 385 -11.10 3.53 1.95
CA VAL A 385 -10.01 2.60 1.70
C VAL A 385 -10.54 1.19 1.50
N SER A 386 -9.89 0.40 0.65
CA SER A 386 -10.30 -0.98 0.36
C SER A 386 -9.17 -1.81 -0.26
N ASN A 387 -9.14 -3.11 0.04
CA ASN A 387 -8.41 -4.12 -0.73
C ASN A 387 -9.33 -5.20 -1.34
N GLY A 388 -10.63 -4.89 -1.51
CA GLY A 388 -11.60 -5.81 -2.09
C GLY A 388 -13.03 -5.28 -2.06
N PRO A 389 -13.65 -5.11 -0.88
CA PRO A 389 -15.04 -4.67 -0.77
C PRO A 389 -15.20 -3.20 -1.16
N MET A 390 -16.23 -2.85 -1.92
CA MET A 390 -16.58 -1.47 -2.23
C MET A 390 -17.71 -0.99 -1.34
N ILE A 391 -17.71 0.29 -1.00
CA ILE A 391 -18.70 0.88 -0.09
C ILE A 391 -19.24 2.21 -0.60
N ASP A 392 -20.51 2.48 -0.30
CA ASP A 392 -21.11 3.79 -0.44
C ASP A 392 -21.89 4.13 0.83
N LEU A 393 -21.36 5.04 1.64
CA LEU A 393 -21.97 5.49 2.89
C LEU A 393 -22.71 6.82 2.68
N ARG A 394 -23.91 6.92 3.26
CA ARG A 394 -24.68 8.16 3.38
C ARG A 394 -25.19 8.37 4.79
N VAL A 395 -24.95 9.56 5.33
CA VAL A 395 -25.55 10.03 6.59
C VAL A 395 -26.39 11.25 6.27
N ASP A 396 -27.71 11.09 6.35
CA ASP A 396 -28.71 12.09 5.93
C ASP A 396 -28.42 12.66 4.52
N GLY A 397 -28.01 11.78 3.60
CA GLY A 397 -27.64 12.13 2.22
C GLY A 397 -26.22 12.67 2.03
N HIS A 398 -25.47 12.92 3.10
CA HIS A 398 -24.07 13.41 3.05
C HIS A 398 -23.08 12.26 2.94
N ARG A 399 -21.89 12.55 2.42
CA ARG A 399 -20.85 11.57 2.09
C ARG A 399 -19.71 11.58 3.11
N PRO A 400 -18.85 10.53 3.11
CA PRO A 400 -17.53 10.59 3.75
C PRO A 400 -16.84 11.95 3.52
N GLY A 401 -16.28 12.51 4.59
CA GLY A 401 -15.60 13.80 4.59
C GLY A 401 -16.51 15.01 4.83
N ASP A 402 -17.82 14.91 4.58
CA ASP A 402 -18.74 16.02 4.82
C ASP A 402 -18.96 16.25 6.34
N MET A 403 -19.22 17.51 6.70
CA MET A 403 -19.58 17.92 8.05
C MET A 403 -21.03 18.43 8.08
N ILE A 404 -21.88 17.72 8.82
CA ILE A 404 -23.29 18.04 9.04
C ILE A 404 -23.39 18.96 10.27
N GLU A 405 -23.81 20.21 10.08
CA GLU A 405 -24.12 21.11 11.20
C GLU A 405 -25.59 20.94 11.63
N ILE A 406 -25.83 20.71 12.92
CA ILE A 406 -27.18 20.64 13.53
C ILE A 406 -27.38 21.75 14.58
N ASP A 407 -28.59 22.29 14.71
CA ASP A 407 -28.90 23.32 15.72
C ASP A 407 -29.39 22.73 17.06
N LYS A 408 -30.01 21.56 17.00
CA LYS A 408 -30.67 20.89 18.12
C LYS A 408 -30.54 19.36 17.98
N PRO A 409 -30.81 18.58 19.03
CA PRO A 409 -30.79 17.13 18.93
C PRO A 409 -31.64 16.63 17.76
N GLN A 410 -31.06 15.73 16.96
CA GLN A 410 -31.66 15.25 15.71
C GLN A 410 -31.36 13.77 15.51
N THR A 411 -32.33 13.05 14.96
CA THR A 411 -32.14 11.69 14.46
C THR A 411 -31.70 11.76 13.00
N LEU A 412 -30.54 11.17 12.70
CA LEU A 412 -30.01 11.06 11.34
C LEU A 412 -30.34 9.70 10.74
N LYS A 413 -30.64 9.69 9.44
CA LYS A 413 -30.78 8.45 8.66
C LYS A 413 -29.40 8.01 8.14
N ILE A 414 -29.02 6.78 8.38
CA ILE A 414 -27.79 6.19 7.83
C ILE A 414 -28.18 5.11 6.83
N VAL A 415 -27.64 5.18 5.63
CA VAL A 415 -27.78 4.16 4.59
C VAL A 415 -26.40 3.84 4.08
N ALA A 416 -26.07 2.56 3.97
CA ALA A 416 -24.90 2.15 3.22
C ALA A 416 -25.18 0.98 2.29
N GLN A 417 -24.52 1.02 1.14
CA GLN A 417 -24.49 -0.06 0.18
C GLN A 417 -23.07 -0.59 0.07
N THR A 418 -22.93 -1.91 -0.02
CA THR A 418 -21.64 -2.58 -0.08
C THR A 418 -21.64 -3.61 -1.19
N TRP A 419 -20.49 -3.80 -1.83
CA TRP A 419 -20.30 -4.76 -2.90
C TRP A 419 -18.97 -5.49 -2.74
N GLY A 420 -18.89 -6.70 -3.26
CA GLY A 420 -17.67 -7.49 -3.32
C GLY A 420 -17.81 -8.63 -4.30
N MET A 421 -16.70 -9.25 -4.68
CA MET A 421 -16.71 -10.35 -5.64
C MET A 421 -17.30 -11.61 -4.99
N PRO A 422 -18.36 -12.22 -5.56
CA PRO A 422 -18.93 -13.48 -5.07
C PRO A 422 -17.86 -14.58 -4.95
N GLY A 423 -17.87 -15.30 -3.83
CA GLY A 423 -16.90 -16.34 -3.50
C GLY A 423 -15.56 -15.83 -2.97
N ALA A 424 -15.40 -14.52 -2.82
CA ALA A 424 -14.14 -13.87 -2.46
C ALA A 424 -14.36 -12.65 -1.53
N SER A 425 -14.20 -11.43 -2.04
CA SER A 425 -14.35 -10.17 -1.29
C SER A 425 -15.79 -9.77 -1.01
N ALA A 426 -16.78 -10.62 -1.35
CA ALA A 426 -18.18 -10.44 -0.99
C ALA A 426 -18.32 -10.06 0.51
N PRO A 427 -19.15 -9.06 0.87
CA PRO A 427 -19.25 -8.60 2.26
C PRO A 427 -19.77 -9.70 3.19
N ARG A 428 -18.97 -10.04 4.22
CA ARG A 428 -19.30 -10.97 5.31
C ARG A 428 -19.81 -10.23 6.54
N SER A 429 -19.12 -9.17 6.96
CA SER A 429 -19.57 -8.28 8.04
C SER A 429 -19.58 -6.85 7.54
N VAL A 430 -20.65 -6.13 7.83
CA VAL A 430 -20.83 -4.69 7.55
C VAL A 430 -21.21 -4.00 8.85
N GLU A 431 -20.34 -3.12 9.32
CA GLU A 431 -20.44 -2.42 10.59
C GLU A 431 -20.60 -0.91 10.34
N VAL A 432 -21.70 -0.32 10.82
CA VAL A 432 -21.81 1.15 10.99
C VAL A 432 -21.25 1.50 12.35
N ILE A 433 -20.25 2.38 12.36
CA ILE A 433 -19.50 2.77 13.54
C ILE A 433 -19.79 4.24 13.85
N ALA A 434 -20.08 4.56 15.11
CA ALA A 434 -20.12 5.92 15.62
C ALA A 434 -19.26 6.03 16.88
N HIS A 435 -18.38 7.03 16.95
CA HIS A 435 -17.44 7.20 18.10
C HIS A 435 -16.71 5.91 18.50
N GLY A 436 -16.22 5.17 17.50
CA GLY A 436 -15.46 3.93 17.69
C GLY A 436 -16.29 2.72 18.12
N LYS A 437 -17.61 2.87 18.30
CA LYS A 437 -18.53 1.78 18.68
C LYS A 437 -19.39 1.36 17.50
N THR A 438 -19.53 0.06 17.27
CA THR A 438 -20.46 -0.47 16.26
C THR A 438 -21.90 -0.27 16.72
N ILE A 439 -22.65 0.59 16.02
CA ILE A 439 -24.05 0.90 16.32
C ILE A 439 -25.04 0.02 15.56
N LYS A 440 -24.59 -0.58 14.46
CA LYS A 440 -25.35 -1.54 13.66
C LYS A 440 -24.38 -2.48 12.95
N GLU A 441 -24.69 -3.77 12.95
CA GLU A 441 -23.95 -4.78 12.22
C GLU A 441 -24.92 -5.65 11.41
N VAL A 442 -24.47 -6.08 10.23
CA VAL A 442 -25.08 -7.15 9.44
C VAL A 442 -24.00 -8.19 9.16
N ILE A 443 -24.29 -9.44 9.50
CA ILE A 443 -23.46 -10.61 9.16
C ILE A 443 -24.15 -11.39 8.04
N ASN A 444 -23.39 -11.73 7.01
CA ASN A 444 -23.78 -12.61 5.92
C ASN A 444 -22.80 -13.79 5.85
N ASP A 445 -23.32 -15.01 5.98
CA ASP A 445 -22.53 -16.23 5.85
C ASP A 445 -22.57 -16.82 4.43
N ASP A 446 -23.35 -16.25 3.50
CA ASP A 446 -23.40 -16.68 2.10
C ASP A 446 -22.36 -15.91 1.24
N PRO A 447 -21.23 -16.54 0.88
CA PRO A 447 -20.19 -15.89 0.08
C PRO A 447 -20.63 -15.60 -1.35
N SER A 448 -21.74 -16.18 -1.84
CA SER A 448 -22.25 -15.91 -3.19
C SER A 448 -23.01 -14.58 -3.29
N GLN A 449 -23.47 -14.04 -2.15
CA GLN A 449 -24.16 -12.75 -2.10
C GLN A 449 -23.15 -11.60 -2.16
N GLY A 450 -22.87 -11.12 -3.36
CA GLY A 450 -21.88 -10.05 -3.63
C GLY A 450 -22.28 -8.64 -3.20
N SER A 451 -23.42 -8.43 -2.54
CA SER A 451 -23.84 -7.10 -2.07
C SER A 451 -24.73 -7.16 -0.84
N LEU A 452 -24.53 -6.21 0.07
CA LEU A 452 -25.39 -5.99 1.24
C LEU A 452 -25.78 -4.52 1.37
N GLU A 453 -26.98 -4.30 1.90
CA GLU A 453 -27.49 -2.98 2.25
C GLU A 453 -27.77 -2.94 3.76
N ILE A 454 -27.49 -1.78 4.36
CA ILE A 454 -27.72 -1.51 5.77
C ILE A 454 -28.41 -0.16 5.89
N GLU A 455 -29.52 -0.12 6.63
CA GLU A 455 -30.20 1.11 7.02
C GLU A 455 -30.36 1.13 8.54
N CYS A 456 -30.00 2.26 9.16
CA CYS A 456 -30.25 2.50 10.56
C CYS A 456 -30.46 3.99 10.85
N LYS A 457 -30.78 4.30 12.11
CA LYS A 457 -30.94 5.66 12.61
C LYS A 457 -29.98 5.90 13.75
N LEU A 458 -29.47 7.13 13.85
CA LEU A 458 -28.60 7.56 14.94
C LEU A 458 -29.14 8.86 15.53
N ASP A 459 -29.44 8.84 16.83
CA ASP A 459 -29.78 10.05 17.56
C ASP A 459 -28.49 10.78 17.95
N VAL A 460 -28.38 12.05 17.56
CA VAL A 460 -27.22 12.89 17.85
C VAL A 460 -27.65 14.09 18.69
N GLU A 461 -27.07 14.23 19.88
CA GLU A 461 -27.38 15.33 20.80
C GLU A 461 -26.43 16.53 20.65
N TYR A 462 -25.13 16.26 20.47
CA TYR A 462 -24.08 17.29 20.38
C TYR A 462 -23.14 17.09 19.20
N GLY A 463 -22.63 15.90 18.97
CA GLY A 463 -21.77 15.66 17.82
C GLY A 463 -21.23 14.24 17.81
N THR A 464 -20.89 13.76 16.63
CA THR A 464 -20.32 12.44 16.44
C THR A 464 -19.61 12.35 15.09
N TRP A 465 -18.88 11.27 14.87
CA TRP A 465 -18.42 10.88 13.54
C TRP A 465 -18.97 9.50 13.24
N VAL A 466 -19.34 9.26 11.98
CA VAL A 466 -19.94 8.00 11.52
C VAL A 466 -19.11 7.44 10.38
N ALA A 467 -18.66 6.20 10.51
CA ALA A 467 -17.92 5.49 9.47
C ALA A 467 -18.56 4.13 9.17
N LEU A 468 -18.20 3.56 8.03
CA LEU A 468 -18.56 2.20 7.66
C LEU A 468 -17.30 1.35 7.58
N LYS A 469 -17.34 0.16 8.18
CA LYS A 469 -16.30 -0.87 8.06
C LYS A 469 -16.90 -2.13 7.45
N VAL A 470 -16.16 -2.76 6.55
CA VAL A 470 -16.57 -4.00 5.90
C VAL A 470 -15.45 -5.02 5.98
N ILE A 471 -15.79 -6.27 6.24
CA ILE A 471 -14.90 -7.43 6.14
C ILE A 471 -15.52 -8.39 5.11
N GLY A 472 -14.76 -8.74 4.07
CA GLY A 472 -15.12 -9.72 3.05
C GLY A 472 -14.90 -11.17 3.50
N HIS A 473 -15.47 -12.13 2.76
CA HIS A 473 -15.32 -13.56 3.08
C HIS A 473 -13.88 -14.08 2.97
N ASP A 474 -13.06 -13.47 2.12
CA ASP A 474 -11.62 -13.76 1.98
C ASP A 474 -10.73 -13.00 2.98
N GLY A 475 -11.32 -12.22 3.89
CA GLY A 475 -10.60 -11.40 4.86
C GLY A 475 -10.15 -10.04 4.33
N SER A 476 -10.48 -9.69 3.09
CA SER A 476 -10.36 -8.31 2.60
C SER A 476 -11.22 -7.35 3.42
N MET A 477 -10.84 -6.08 3.46
CA MET A 477 -11.40 -5.06 4.34
C MET A 477 -11.61 -3.75 3.60
N ALA A 478 -12.59 -2.98 4.06
CA ALA A 478 -12.80 -1.61 3.63
C ALA A 478 -13.22 -0.72 4.81
N HIS A 479 -12.89 0.57 4.73
CA HIS A 479 -13.26 1.57 5.73
C HIS A 479 -13.46 2.95 5.11
N SER A 480 -14.53 3.66 5.45
CA SER A 480 -14.77 5.02 4.95
C SER A 480 -14.08 6.08 5.82
N THR A 481 -13.60 7.16 5.21
CA THR A 481 -13.48 8.42 5.98
C THR A 481 -14.84 8.73 6.63
N PRO A 482 -14.88 9.21 7.88
CA PRO A 482 -16.15 9.48 8.54
C PRO A 482 -16.96 10.58 7.86
N VAL A 483 -18.28 10.51 8.03
CA VAL A 483 -19.13 11.71 8.00
C VAL A 483 -19.14 12.31 9.39
N TYR A 484 -18.90 13.61 9.50
CA TYR A 484 -18.85 14.32 10.77
C TYR A 484 -20.20 14.98 11.05
N VAL A 485 -20.63 15.00 12.31
CA VAL A 485 -21.84 15.67 12.77
C VAL A 485 -21.48 16.58 13.93
N VAL A 486 -21.79 17.85 13.82
CA VAL A 486 -21.45 18.87 14.81
C VAL A 486 -22.69 19.68 15.14
N ARG A 487 -23.06 19.77 16.42
CA ARG A 487 -24.02 20.75 16.89
C ARG A 487 -23.35 22.09 17.01
N LYS A 488 -23.98 23.13 16.49
CA LYS A 488 -23.45 24.49 16.52
C LYS A 488 -23.00 24.90 17.93
N GLY A 489 -21.73 25.28 18.05
CA GLY A 489 -21.10 25.66 19.32
C GLY A 489 -20.41 24.52 20.08
N PHE A 490 -20.49 23.28 19.59
CA PHE A 490 -19.86 22.09 20.18
C PHE A 490 -18.86 21.45 19.21
N ARG A 491 -18.09 20.47 19.67
CA ARG A 491 -17.26 19.59 18.83
C ARG A 491 -17.88 18.20 18.68
N PHE A 492 -17.42 17.49 17.65
CA PHE A 492 -17.82 16.09 17.42
C PHE A 492 -17.04 15.06 18.26
N TRP A 493 -16.19 15.48 19.19
CA TRP A 493 -15.38 14.57 20.00
C TRP A 493 -16.23 13.60 20.84
N ASN A 494 -15.62 12.49 21.24
CA ASN A 494 -16.20 11.54 22.17
C ASN A 494 -15.85 11.97 23.60
N THR A 495 -16.76 12.68 24.26
CA THR A 495 -16.50 13.28 25.58
C THR A 495 -16.10 12.25 26.65
N GLU A 496 -16.58 11.00 26.56
CA GLU A 496 -16.19 9.92 27.48
C GLU A 496 -14.69 9.59 27.38
N ARG A 497 -14.09 9.70 26.19
CA ARG A 497 -12.70 9.31 25.93
C ARG A 497 -11.71 10.46 26.01
N VAL A 498 -12.15 11.70 25.80
CA VAL A 498 -11.26 12.88 25.75
C VAL A 498 -10.27 12.96 26.93
N PRO A 499 -10.67 12.79 28.21
CA PRO A 499 -9.71 12.89 29.32
C PRO A 499 -8.56 11.88 29.22
N GLN A 500 -8.87 10.63 28.88
CA GLN A 500 -7.86 9.59 28.73
C GLN A 500 -6.98 9.83 27.51
N LEU A 501 -7.56 10.27 26.39
CA LEU A 501 -6.81 10.52 25.17
C LEU A 501 -5.84 11.69 25.33
N ILE A 502 -6.26 12.79 25.98
CA ILE A 502 -5.35 13.90 26.30
C ILE A 502 -4.23 13.43 27.24
N ALA A 503 -4.55 12.62 28.25
CA ALA A 503 -3.53 12.04 29.13
C ALA A 503 -2.52 11.18 28.34
N THR A 504 -2.98 10.40 27.35
CA THR A 504 -2.10 9.65 26.44
C THR A 504 -1.19 10.59 25.64
N ARG A 505 -1.69 11.73 25.13
CA ARG A 505 -0.86 12.72 24.41
C ARG A 505 0.20 13.34 25.31
N TYR A 506 -0.13 13.67 26.56
CA TYR A 506 0.90 14.10 27.53
C TYR A 506 1.94 13.01 27.80
N ALA A 507 1.54 11.74 27.93
CA ALA A 507 2.47 10.64 28.12
C ALA A 507 3.43 10.46 26.93
N THR A 508 2.93 10.59 25.69
CA THR A 508 3.78 10.60 24.48
C THR A 508 4.79 11.76 24.51
N LEU A 509 4.36 12.97 24.87
CA LEU A 509 5.25 14.13 24.99
C LEU A 509 6.32 13.94 26.08
N ASP A 510 5.94 13.37 27.23
CA ASP A 510 6.87 13.05 28.33
C ASP A 510 7.91 12.00 27.91
N GLU A 511 7.49 10.97 27.15
CA GLU A 511 8.38 9.94 26.62
C GLU A 511 9.39 10.53 25.64
N MET A 512 8.93 11.38 24.71
CA MET A 512 9.77 12.06 23.73
C MET A 512 10.82 12.93 24.41
N GLN A 513 10.40 13.75 25.38
CA GLN A 513 11.30 14.58 26.17
C GLN A 513 12.34 13.72 26.92
N THR A 514 11.88 12.66 27.59
CA THR A 514 12.77 11.73 28.31
C THR A 514 13.79 11.08 27.37
N GLN A 515 13.39 10.70 26.16
CA GLN A 515 14.31 10.11 25.18
C GLN A 515 15.34 11.13 24.68
N LEU A 516 14.92 12.38 24.42
CA LEU A 516 15.83 13.45 24.00
C LEU A 516 16.88 13.73 25.09
N GLU A 517 16.44 13.91 26.33
CA GLU A 517 17.33 14.15 27.48
C GLU A 517 18.33 12.99 27.66
N ARG A 518 17.87 11.73 27.58
CA ARG A 518 18.75 10.55 27.64
C ARG A 518 19.78 10.54 26.52
N THR A 519 19.35 10.85 25.29
CA THR A 519 20.24 10.87 24.13
C THR A 519 21.27 12.00 24.24
N GLN A 520 20.89 13.19 24.73
CA GLN A 520 21.80 14.30 25.02
C GLN A 520 22.83 13.94 26.12
N VAL A 521 22.39 13.26 27.20
CA VAL A 521 23.31 12.78 28.24
C VAL A 521 24.30 11.77 27.68
N ALA A 522 23.85 10.76 26.93
CA ALA A 522 24.71 9.78 26.28
C ALA A 522 25.73 10.45 25.35
N PHE A 523 25.30 11.45 24.58
CA PHE A 523 26.19 12.25 23.73
C PHE A 523 27.26 13.00 24.55
N SER A 524 26.85 13.69 25.63
CA SER A 524 27.78 14.44 26.50
C SER A 524 28.84 13.57 27.18
N ARG A 525 28.57 12.27 27.31
CA ARG A 525 29.48 11.26 27.89
C ARG A 525 30.30 10.52 26.84
N ASN A 526 30.17 10.87 25.55
CA ASN A 526 30.73 10.12 24.42
C ASN A 526 30.30 8.64 24.39
N GLU A 527 29.07 8.35 24.83
CA GLU A 527 28.48 7.00 24.84
C GLU A 527 27.71 6.70 23.54
N LEU A 528 27.37 7.72 22.73
CA LEU A 528 26.77 7.53 21.42
C LEU A 528 27.82 7.06 20.40
N SER A 529 27.48 6.01 19.65
CA SER A 529 28.32 5.52 18.56
C SER A 529 28.44 6.58 17.46
N PRO A 530 29.64 6.81 16.87
CA PRO A 530 29.79 7.72 15.73
C PRO A 530 28.98 7.33 14.48
N ILE A 531 28.53 6.07 14.40
CA ILE A 531 27.66 5.57 13.33
C ILE A 531 26.16 5.60 13.71
N ASP A 532 25.83 6.01 14.94
CA ASP A 532 24.45 6.25 15.36
C ASP A 532 23.99 7.62 14.85
N HIS A 533 23.76 7.70 13.55
CA HIS A 533 23.37 8.94 12.89
C HIS A 533 22.01 9.46 13.38
N TYR A 534 21.13 8.58 13.85
CA TYR A 534 19.83 8.99 14.39
C TYR A 534 19.96 9.63 15.77
N GLY A 535 20.70 9.01 16.69
CA GLY A 535 20.99 9.62 17.99
C GLY A 535 21.69 10.97 17.83
N LEU A 536 22.66 11.07 16.91
CA LEU A 536 23.34 12.33 16.59
C LEU A 536 22.38 13.39 16.01
N ASN A 537 21.45 13.00 15.15
CA ASN A 537 20.45 13.92 14.59
C ASN A 537 19.43 14.38 15.64
N MET A 538 19.00 13.49 16.54
CA MET A 538 18.15 13.84 17.68
C MET A 538 18.82 14.89 18.57
N VAL A 539 20.13 14.75 18.84
CA VAL A 539 20.89 15.75 19.61
C VAL A 539 20.99 17.07 18.88
N LYS A 540 21.23 17.05 17.55
CA LYS A 540 21.32 18.27 16.72
C LYS A 540 20.04 19.12 16.80
N GLY A 541 18.86 18.48 16.75
CA GLY A 541 17.56 19.16 16.78
C GLY A 541 16.88 19.19 18.15
N ALA A 542 17.58 18.82 19.23
CA ALA A 542 16.94 18.60 20.53
C ALA A 542 16.28 19.87 21.10
N ASP A 543 16.98 21.01 21.06
CA ASP A 543 16.49 22.25 21.67
C ASP A 543 15.21 22.75 20.99
N GLU A 544 15.16 22.70 19.65
CA GLU A 544 13.99 23.08 18.86
C GLU A 544 12.82 22.13 19.08
N LEU A 545 13.09 20.83 19.15
CA LEU A 545 12.05 19.83 19.40
C LEU A 545 11.50 19.97 20.84
N LEU A 546 12.34 20.29 21.84
CA LEU A 546 11.88 20.57 23.19
C LEU A 546 10.98 21.83 23.24
N GLU A 547 11.32 22.89 22.50
CA GLU A 547 10.46 24.07 22.38
C GLU A 547 9.11 23.72 21.70
N SER A 548 9.16 22.89 20.65
CA SER A 548 7.97 22.38 19.96
C SER A 548 7.08 21.56 20.90
N ILE A 549 7.67 20.65 21.70
CA ILE A 549 6.97 19.86 22.72
C ILE A 549 6.23 20.79 23.69
N GLU A 550 6.89 21.82 24.21
CA GLU A 550 6.27 22.77 25.14
C GLU A 550 5.14 23.59 24.50
N LYS A 551 5.27 23.95 23.22
CA LYS A 551 4.19 24.59 22.46
C LYS A 551 2.99 23.67 22.32
N VAL A 552 3.22 22.40 21.98
CA VAL A 552 2.16 21.39 21.81
C VAL A 552 1.50 21.06 23.16
N ARG A 553 2.24 21.03 24.28
CA ARG A 553 1.62 20.92 25.61
C ARG A 553 0.61 22.04 25.88
N ARG A 554 0.93 23.29 25.53
CA ARG A 554 -0.01 24.41 25.67
C ARG A 554 -1.27 24.21 24.83
N TRP A 555 -1.14 23.70 23.60
CA TRP A 555 -2.30 23.34 22.77
C TRP A 555 -3.21 22.32 23.44
N TYR A 556 -2.65 21.26 24.05
CA TYR A 556 -3.46 20.29 24.79
C TYR A 556 -4.11 20.89 26.05
N GLN A 557 -3.45 21.81 26.76
CA GLN A 557 -4.05 22.53 27.89
C GLN A 557 -5.23 23.40 27.46
N GLU A 558 -5.11 24.06 26.29
CA GLU A 558 -6.21 24.82 25.69
C GLU A 558 -7.37 23.89 25.28
N LEU A 559 -7.05 22.72 24.73
CA LEU A 559 -8.04 21.70 24.39
C LEU A 559 -8.79 21.16 25.64
N GLU A 560 -8.08 20.92 26.76
CA GLU A 560 -8.69 20.56 28.05
C GLU A 560 -9.62 21.66 28.58
N THR A 561 -9.20 22.92 28.44
CA THR A 561 -10.00 24.09 28.84
C THR A 561 -11.27 24.17 28.00
N LEU A 562 -11.16 24.00 26.68
CA LEU A 562 -12.29 23.94 25.76
C LEU A 562 -13.23 22.80 26.12
N TYR A 563 -12.69 21.61 26.43
CA TYR A 563 -13.45 20.43 26.84
C TYR A 563 -14.24 20.69 28.12
N GLY A 564 -13.60 21.23 29.16
CA GLY A 564 -14.28 21.56 30.42
C GLY A 564 -15.34 22.67 30.27
N ASN A 565 -15.16 23.60 29.34
CA ASN A 565 -16.18 24.61 29.03
C ASN A 565 -17.36 23.99 28.27
N GLU A 566 -17.10 23.06 27.36
CA GLU A 566 -18.13 22.37 26.61
C GLU A 566 -18.98 21.47 27.50
N LEU A 567 -18.38 20.68 28.40
CA LEU A 567 -19.13 19.87 29.39
C LEU A 567 -20.10 20.70 30.22
N LYS A 568 -19.65 21.86 30.71
CA LYS A 568 -20.52 22.80 31.45
C LYS A 568 -21.70 23.29 30.60
N GLN A 569 -21.51 23.49 29.30
CA GLN A 569 -22.58 23.88 28.38
C GLN A 569 -23.54 22.71 28.09
N ARG A 570 -23.05 21.47 28.11
CA ARG A 570 -23.86 20.24 28.00
C ARG A 570 -24.63 19.94 29.31
N GLY A 571 -24.20 20.52 30.43
CA GLY A 571 -24.75 20.23 31.76
C GLY A 571 -24.19 18.95 32.39
N GLU A 572 -23.00 18.54 31.93
CA GLU A 572 -22.25 17.34 32.35
C GLU A 572 -21.17 17.67 33.40
#